data_AF-A0A850MEM5-F1
#
_entry.id   AF-A0A850MEM5-F1
#
_cell.length_a   1.000
_cell.length_b   1.000
_cell.length_c   1.000
_cell.angle_alpha   90.00
_cell.angle_beta   90.00
_cell.angle_gamma   90.00
#
_symmetry.space_group_name_H-M   'P 1'
#
loop_
_entity.id
_entity.type
_entity.pdbx_description
1 polymer ?
#
loop_
_entity_poly.entity_id
_entity_poly.type
_entity_poly.pdbx_seq_one_letter_code
_entity_poly.pdbx_strand_id
1 'polypeptide(L)'
;MLLGKYEQTQPASLLYDFLKDYTGNSTAELGVQYGNFTLNNATKAVVSPNTEHLLEPFDPVIIQETIMWFELAFFNASQGVIKITTPYILVSLAIATVGCLISLFIVMVYLGNYLWKRKPRDHSEISFVKGQSVIKPVIYYLFLVPLLGFILIIPLSGVFSSIVPIDMFGAVFSSLVFGKAIFILLVFYLFLSRNEEGRRSLRTLSDGFKEMTSTNPGRSLLYGVLVAIISITSLAAIMHWSFNTSLPTTREIGAIMTITLIFFPFLLVKEFYFRTVQERLRASKQINSRLKEYFSIVGIGFVMDLSVPIVLMILTWQTSFGYIAFVLFPTSIFALCRHIFIPWVYMHSGRNIMGSAIFYSILWAWMIIGFYPFGVGASISIF
;
A
#
# COMPACT_ATOMS: atom_id res chain seq x y z
N MET A 1 -27.31 -9.74 14.15
CA MET A 1 -26.52 -9.06 13.10
C MET A 1 -25.80 -7.88 13.73
N LEU A 2 -24.50 -7.72 13.50
CA LEU A 2 -23.69 -6.63 14.05
C LEU A 2 -23.06 -5.88 12.89
N LEU A 3 -22.97 -4.55 12.97
CA LEU A 3 -22.44 -3.71 11.89
C LEU A 3 -21.88 -2.40 12.44
N GLY A 4 -20.85 -1.86 11.79
CA GLY A 4 -20.36 -0.52 12.00
C GLY A 4 -21.23 0.54 11.34
N LYS A 5 -21.45 1.67 12.01
CA LYS A 5 -22.19 2.83 11.45
C LYS A 5 -21.63 3.30 10.11
N TYR A 6 -20.34 3.14 9.89
CA TYR A 6 -19.63 3.59 8.69
C TYR A 6 -19.30 2.47 7.69
N GLU A 7 -19.96 1.31 7.82
CA GLU A 7 -19.85 0.22 6.86
C GLU A 7 -20.20 0.70 5.43
N GLN A 8 -19.28 0.47 4.49
CA GLN A 8 -19.34 1.02 3.15
C GLN A 8 -20.07 0.11 2.17
N THR A 9 -20.21 -1.18 2.49
CA THR A 9 -20.86 -2.20 1.64
C THR A 9 -22.32 -2.45 2.02
N GLN A 10 -22.68 -2.20 3.28
CA GLN A 10 -24.01 -2.46 3.84
C GLN A 10 -24.45 -1.25 4.70
N PRO A 11 -25.37 -0.40 4.20
CA PRO A 11 -25.83 0.73 5.00
C PRO A 11 -26.65 0.27 6.21
N ALA A 12 -26.60 1.05 7.30
CA ALA A 12 -27.30 0.76 8.54
C ALA A 12 -28.82 0.51 8.35
N SER A 13 -29.44 1.09 7.32
CA SER A 13 -30.85 0.85 6.97
C SER A 13 -31.15 -0.64 6.73
N LEU A 14 -30.22 -1.40 6.15
CA LEU A 14 -30.40 -2.83 5.90
C LEU A 14 -30.56 -3.64 7.20
N LEU A 15 -29.97 -3.20 8.33
CA LEU A 15 -30.21 -3.87 9.61
C LEU A 15 -31.61 -3.64 10.13
N TYR A 16 -32.15 -2.44 9.93
CA TYR A 16 -33.54 -2.15 10.30
C TYR A 16 -34.50 -2.97 9.47
N ASP A 17 -34.27 -3.06 8.16
CA ASP A 17 -35.09 -3.86 7.25
C ASP A 17 -35.01 -5.35 7.61
N PHE A 18 -33.78 -5.88 7.81
CA PHE A 18 -33.56 -7.24 8.31
C PHE A 18 -34.32 -7.52 9.60
N LEU A 19 -34.25 -6.61 10.59
CA LEU A 19 -34.86 -6.83 11.89
C LEU A 19 -36.40 -6.80 11.81
N LYS A 20 -36.96 -5.88 11.01
CA LYS A 20 -38.41 -5.80 10.78
C LYS A 20 -38.92 -7.05 10.06
N ASP A 21 -38.23 -7.48 9.02
CA ASP A 21 -38.62 -8.66 8.23
C ASP A 21 -38.51 -9.94 9.05
N TYR A 22 -37.45 -10.10 9.84
CA TYR A 22 -37.25 -11.29 10.67
C TYR A 22 -38.25 -11.38 11.82
N THR A 23 -38.55 -10.24 12.47
CA THR A 23 -39.44 -10.22 13.65
C THR A 23 -40.91 -10.06 13.30
N GLY A 24 -41.23 -9.62 12.08
CA GLY A 24 -42.59 -9.21 11.69
C GLY A 24 -43.06 -7.93 12.40
N ASN A 25 -42.18 -7.21 13.11
CA ASN A 25 -42.52 -6.02 13.87
C ASN A 25 -41.99 -4.75 13.19
N SER A 26 -42.89 -3.92 12.66
CA SER A 26 -42.54 -2.66 11.99
C SER A 26 -41.91 -1.61 12.93
N THR A 27 -42.06 -1.78 14.24
CA THR A 27 -41.50 -0.92 15.30
C THR A 27 -40.23 -1.50 15.93
N ALA A 28 -39.60 -2.50 15.29
CA ALA A 28 -38.38 -3.09 15.81
C ALA A 28 -37.22 -2.05 15.91
N GLU A 29 -36.50 -2.09 17.02
CA GLU A 29 -35.42 -1.16 17.37
C GLU A 29 -34.07 -1.88 17.45
N LEU A 30 -33.00 -1.22 17.04
CA LEU A 30 -31.64 -1.74 17.21
C LEU A 30 -31.26 -1.78 18.70
N GLY A 31 -30.42 -2.73 19.08
CA GLY A 31 -29.99 -2.91 20.47
C GLY A 31 -31.01 -3.63 21.36
N VAL A 32 -32.21 -3.94 20.85
CA VAL A 32 -33.23 -4.71 21.55
C VAL A 32 -33.20 -6.17 21.10
N GLN A 33 -33.25 -7.09 22.07
CA GLN A 33 -33.42 -8.52 21.79
C GLN A 33 -34.90 -8.84 21.60
N TYR A 34 -35.22 -9.44 20.47
CA TYR A 34 -36.52 -10.03 20.18
C TYR A 34 -36.44 -11.55 20.29
N GLY A 35 -37.53 -12.21 20.68
CA GLY A 35 -37.52 -13.65 20.93
C GLY A 35 -36.70 -14.05 22.15
N ASN A 36 -36.41 -15.34 22.28
CA ASN A 36 -35.61 -15.89 23.37
C ASN A 36 -34.74 -17.06 22.91
N PHE A 37 -33.66 -17.30 23.65
CA PHE A 37 -32.70 -18.36 23.33
C PHE A 37 -33.28 -19.75 23.56
N THR A 38 -34.20 -19.92 24.52
CA THR A 38 -34.84 -21.22 24.82
C THR A 38 -35.68 -21.75 23.66
N LEU A 39 -36.31 -20.87 22.88
CA LEU A 39 -37.12 -21.20 21.70
C LEU A 39 -36.31 -21.14 20.40
N ASN A 40 -34.99 -20.93 20.48
CA ASN A 40 -34.10 -20.78 19.32
C ASN A 40 -34.59 -19.70 18.32
N ASN A 41 -35.26 -18.65 18.81
CA ASN A 41 -35.78 -17.56 17.99
C ASN A 41 -35.27 -16.18 18.41
N ALA A 42 -34.23 -16.14 19.25
CA ALA A 42 -33.59 -14.89 19.66
C ALA A 42 -32.97 -14.19 18.44
N THR A 43 -33.30 -12.90 18.27
CA THR A 43 -32.71 -12.03 17.26
C THR A 43 -32.42 -10.65 17.85
N LYS A 44 -31.24 -10.14 17.55
CA LYS A 44 -30.82 -8.77 17.87
C LYS A 44 -29.99 -8.21 16.72
N ALA A 45 -30.19 -6.94 16.43
CA ALA A 45 -29.36 -6.18 15.52
C ALA A 45 -28.73 -5.01 16.26
N VAL A 46 -27.42 -4.79 16.10
CA VAL A 46 -26.70 -3.70 16.77
C VAL A 46 -25.84 -2.97 15.75
N VAL A 47 -25.86 -1.64 15.83
CA VAL A 47 -24.95 -0.77 15.08
C VAL A 47 -23.96 -0.15 16.06
N SER A 48 -22.67 -0.41 15.88
CA SER A 48 -21.63 0.30 16.63
C SER A 48 -21.50 1.73 16.09
N PRO A 49 -21.48 2.76 16.96
CA PRO A 49 -21.49 4.16 16.53
C PRO A 49 -20.19 4.64 15.89
N ASN A 50 -19.06 3.96 16.12
CA ASN A 50 -17.72 4.53 15.87
C ASN A 50 -16.81 3.64 15.01
N THR A 51 -17.36 2.65 14.31
CA THR A 51 -16.55 1.73 13.51
C THR A 51 -17.01 1.65 12.06
N GLU A 52 -16.06 1.26 11.22
CA GLU A 52 -16.18 0.95 9.80
C GLU A 52 -15.73 -0.50 9.56
N HIS A 53 -15.89 -1.01 8.34
CA HIS A 53 -15.71 -2.42 8.01
C HIS A 53 -14.40 -3.03 8.54
N LEU A 54 -13.26 -2.37 8.32
CA LEU A 54 -11.94 -2.91 8.70
C LEU A 54 -11.72 -2.99 10.21
N LEU A 55 -12.45 -2.18 10.98
CA LEU A 55 -12.25 -2.02 12.41
C LEU A 55 -13.32 -2.73 13.24
N GLU A 56 -14.36 -3.29 12.61
CA GLU A 56 -15.40 -4.06 13.30
C GLU A 56 -14.86 -5.16 14.22
N PRO A 57 -13.83 -5.96 13.84
CA PRO A 57 -13.28 -6.98 14.72
C PRO A 57 -12.62 -6.41 15.98
N PHE A 58 -12.33 -5.10 16.01
CA PHE A 58 -11.69 -4.41 17.11
C PHE A 58 -12.64 -3.54 17.92
N ASP A 59 -13.89 -3.41 17.46
CA ASP A 59 -14.88 -2.54 18.07
C ASP A 59 -15.38 -3.13 19.40
N PRO A 60 -15.23 -2.40 20.53
CA PRO A 60 -15.64 -2.92 21.83
C PRO A 60 -17.13 -3.23 21.92
N VAL A 61 -18.00 -2.49 21.22
CA VAL A 61 -19.45 -2.73 21.25
C VAL A 61 -19.77 -4.03 20.53
N ILE A 62 -19.21 -4.25 19.34
CA ILE A 62 -19.39 -5.49 18.58
C ILE A 62 -18.87 -6.70 19.36
N ILE A 63 -17.66 -6.60 19.94
CA ILE A 63 -17.08 -7.67 20.76
C ILE A 63 -17.96 -7.95 21.99
N GLN A 64 -18.40 -6.91 22.70
CA GLN A 64 -19.26 -7.06 23.87
C GLN A 64 -20.56 -7.77 23.53
N GLU A 65 -21.25 -7.32 22.48
CA GLU A 65 -22.51 -7.89 22.02
C GLU A 65 -22.34 -9.33 21.55
N THR A 66 -21.22 -9.65 20.89
CA THR A 66 -20.88 -11.02 20.50
C THR A 66 -20.72 -11.91 21.72
N ILE A 67 -19.91 -11.50 22.70
CA ILE A 67 -19.69 -12.30 23.92
C ILE A 67 -21.01 -12.47 24.69
N MET A 68 -21.79 -11.40 24.86
CA MET A 68 -23.11 -11.46 25.50
C MET A 68 -24.05 -12.42 24.78
N TRP A 69 -24.05 -12.43 23.45
CA TRP A 69 -24.86 -13.34 22.66
C TRP A 69 -24.51 -14.80 22.96
N PHE A 70 -23.21 -15.12 23.01
CA PHE A 70 -22.73 -16.45 23.39
C PHE A 70 -23.09 -16.81 24.84
N GLU A 71 -22.88 -15.90 25.79
CA GLU A 71 -23.23 -16.16 27.19
C GLU A 71 -24.72 -16.47 27.36
N LEU A 72 -25.59 -15.70 26.72
CA LEU A 72 -27.04 -15.90 26.76
C LEU A 72 -27.47 -17.18 26.03
N ALA A 73 -26.85 -17.51 24.90
CA ALA A 73 -27.17 -18.72 24.14
C ALA A 73 -26.81 -20.02 24.90
N PHE A 74 -25.67 -20.03 25.59
CA PHE A 74 -25.15 -21.24 26.25
C PHE A 74 -25.53 -21.35 27.74
N PHE A 75 -25.63 -20.23 28.45
CA PHE A 75 -25.86 -20.21 29.89
C PHE A 75 -27.16 -19.53 30.31
N ASN A 76 -27.92 -18.97 29.36
CA ASN A 76 -29.18 -18.26 29.59
C ASN A 76 -29.06 -17.07 30.58
N ALA A 77 -27.83 -16.61 30.83
CA ALA A 77 -27.50 -15.51 31.72
C ALA A 77 -26.09 -14.99 31.42
N SER A 78 -25.85 -13.70 31.66
CA SER A 78 -24.49 -13.15 31.60
C SER A 78 -23.61 -13.75 32.70
N GLN A 79 -22.38 -14.10 32.35
CA GLN A 79 -21.43 -14.80 33.23
C GLN A 79 -20.53 -13.84 34.02
N GLY A 80 -20.62 -12.52 33.79
CA GLY A 80 -19.90 -11.52 34.57
C GLY A 80 -19.52 -10.29 33.76
N VAL A 81 -18.60 -9.49 34.30
CA VAL A 81 -18.11 -8.28 33.63
C VAL A 81 -17.16 -8.68 32.49
N ILE A 82 -17.57 -8.41 31.26
CA ILE A 82 -16.75 -8.58 30.06
C ILE A 82 -15.64 -7.52 30.06
N LYS A 83 -14.38 -7.96 30.13
CA LYS A 83 -13.21 -7.08 30.08
C LYS A 83 -12.63 -7.08 28.67
N ILE A 84 -12.84 -5.99 27.94
CA ILE A 84 -12.34 -5.83 26.57
C ILE A 84 -10.96 -5.18 26.61
N THR A 85 -9.96 -5.88 26.07
CA THR A 85 -8.57 -5.43 26.03
C THR A 85 -8.13 -4.91 24.66
N THR A 86 -9.03 -4.96 23.67
CA THR A 86 -8.73 -4.64 22.28
C THR A 86 -8.14 -3.25 22.03
N PRO A 87 -8.57 -2.17 22.72
CA PRO A 87 -7.92 -0.86 22.58
C PRO A 87 -6.42 -0.89 22.95
N TYR A 88 -6.05 -1.67 23.96
CA TYR A 88 -4.64 -1.82 24.36
C TYR A 88 -3.83 -2.60 23.32
N ILE A 89 -4.45 -3.56 22.63
CA ILE A 89 -3.83 -4.30 21.51
C ILE A 89 -3.53 -3.34 20.36
N LEU A 90 -4.48 -2.48 19.98
CA LEU A 90 -4.28 -1.48 18.93
C LEU A 90 -3.14 -0.50 19.26
N VAL A 91 -3.10 0.00 20.50
CA VAL A 91 -2.03 0.90 20.96
C VAL A 91 -0.69 0.17 20.96
N SER A 92 -0.65 -1.08 21.44
CA SER A 92 0.57 -1.90 21.46
C SER A 92 1.08 -2.19 20.05
N LEU A 93 0.19 -2.50 19.11
CA LEU A 93 0.52 -2.67 17.71
C LEU A 93 1.11 -1.39 17.12
N ALA A 94 0.52 -0.23 17.38
CA ALA A 94 1.02 1.05 16.87
C ALA A 94 2.43 1.34 17.39
N ILE A 95 2.68 1.14 18.69
CA ILE A 95 4.00 1.31 19.31
C ILE A 95 5.01 0.33 18.72
N ALA A 96 4.66 -0.96 18.64
CA ALA A 96 5.53 -2.00 18.09
C ALA A 96 5.89 -1.73 16.62
N THR A 97 4.90 -1.31 15.82
CA THR A 97 5.09 -0.96 14.42
C THR A 97 6.04 0.22 14.29
N VAL A 98 5.82 1.31 15.02
CA VAL A 98 6.72 2.49 14.97
C VAL A 98 8.14 2.11 15.41
N GLY A 99 8.30 1.36 16.50
CA GLY A 99 9.60 0.89 16.97
C GLY A 99 10.31 0.00 15.95
N CYS A 100 9.57 -0.88 15.27
CA CYS A 100 10.08 -1.71 14.19
C CYS A 100 10.52 -0.88 12.99
N LEU A 101 9.70 0.08 12.53
CA LEU A 101 10.05 0.96 11.42
C LEU A 101 11.37 1.70 11.71
N ILE A 102 11.52 2.30 12.89
CA ILE A 102 12.76 2.97 13.30
C ILE A 102 13.94 2.00 13.31
N SER A 103 13.75 0.79 13.83
CA SER A 103 14.81 -0.23 13.88
C SER A 103 15.22 -0.69 12.48
N LEU A 104 14.27 -0.83 11.54
CA LEU A 104 14.55 -1.18 10.15
C LEU A 104 15.44 -0.13 9.48
N PHE A 105 15.21 1.16 9.72
CA PHE A 105 16.09 2.24 9.22
C PHE A 105 17.55 2.04 9.66
N ILE A 106 17.75 1.71 10.94
CA ILE A 106 19.08 1.46 11.50
C ILE A 106 19.72 0.22 10.87
N VAL A 107 18.96 -0.88 10.79
CA VAL A 107 19.43 -2.15 10.19
C VAL A 107 19.84 -1.96 8.73
N MET A 108 19.06 -1.21 7.94
CA MET A 108 19.38 -0.88 6.55
C MET A 108 20.73 -0.15 6.45
N VAL A 109 20.99 0.83 7.32
CA VAL A 109 22.28 1.54 7.36
C VAL A 109 23.43 0.59 7.65
N TYR A 110 23.29 -0.28 8.66
CA TYR A 110 24.33 -1.25 9.01
C TYR A 110 24.59 -2.26 7.88
N LEU A 111 23.53 -2.80 7.28
CA LEU A 111 23.64 -3.73 6.16
C LEU A 111 24.27 -3.06 4.93
N GLY A 112 23.92 -1.80 4.65
CA GLY A 112 24.55 -1.00 3.61
C GLY A 112 26.04 -0.80 3.88
N ASN A 113 26.43 -0.38 5.08
CA ASN A 113 27.83 -0.21 5.44
C ASN A 113 28.63 -1.53 5.35
N TYR A 114 27.99 -2.67 5.67
CA TYR A 114 28.59 -3.99 5.55
C TYR A 114 28.86 -4.40 4.09
N LEU A 115 27.88 -4.21 3.20
CA LEU A 115 28.00 -4.58 1.78
C LEU A 115 28.88 -3.59 0.99
N TRP A 116 28.89 -2.32 1.40
CA TRP A 116 29.71 -1.24 0.82
C TRP A 116 30.75 -0.74 1.82
N LYS A 117 31.73 -1.60 2.15
CA LYS A 117 32.88 -1.29 3.04
C LYS A 117 33.65 -0.01 2.66
N ARG A 118 33.52 0.48 1.43
CA ARG A 118 34.03 1.78 0.96
C ARG A 118 32.86 2.58 0.42
N LYS A 119 32.79 3.88 0.76
CA LYS A 119 31.77 4.78 0.22
C LYS A 119 31.78 4.66 -1.32
N PRO A 120 30.69 4.20 -1.95
CA PRO A 120 30.63 4.14 -3.39
C PRO A 120 30.83 5.55 -3.96
N ARG A 121 31.56 5.66 -5.07
CA ARG A 121 31.74 6.93 -5.77
C ARG A 121 30.36 7.48 -6.11
N ASP A 122 30.11 8.71 -5.73
CA ASP A 122 28.86 9.40 -5.98
C ASP A 122 28.81 9.82 -7.46
N HIS A 123 28.15 9.03 -8.31
CA HIS A 123 28.13 9.29 -9.76
C HIS A 123 27.20 10.46 -10.15
N SER A 124 26.38 10.95 -9.20
CA SER A 124 25.47 12.09 -9.37
C SER A 124 26.12 13.38 -9.86
N GLU A 125 27.44 13.52 -9.73
CA GLU A 125 28.15 14.73 -10.16
C GLU A 125 28.45 14.75 -11.67
N ILE A 126 28.27 13.64 -12.39
CA ILE A 126 28.92 13.44 -13.70
C ILE A 126 28.01 13.67 -14.92
N SER A 127 26.67 13.60 -14.84
CA SER A 127 25.84 13.54 -16.07
C SER A 127 24.61 14.44 -16.18
N PHE A 128 24.09 15.01 -15.09
CA PHE A 128 22.91 15.87 -15.19
C PHE A 128 23.29 17.32 -15.39
N VAL A 129 22.89 17.88 -16.54
CA VAL A 129 23.08 19.29 -16.92
C VAL A 129 22.68 20.20 -15.77
N LYS A 130 23.67 20.86 -15.15
CA LYS A 130 23.44 21.84 -14.09
C LYS A 130 22.45 22.91 -14.60
N GLY A 131 21.38 23.15 -13.83
CA GLY A 131 20.38 24.18 -14.15
C GLY A 131 19.06 23.67 -14.74
N GLN A 132 18.86 22.36 -14.88
CA GLN A 132 17.54 21.83 -15.27
C GLN A 132 16.51 21.96 -14.14
N SER A 133 15.28 22.33 -14.48
CA SER A 133 14.18 22.48 -13.52
C SER A 133 13.70 21.13 -12.99
N VAL A 134 13.58 21.04 -11.65
CA VAL A 134 12.93 19.93 -10.92
C VAL A 134 11.40 20.00 -11.05
N ILE A 135 10.85 21.21 -11.15
CA ILE A 135 9.41 21.45 -11.15
C ILE A 135 8.74 20.87 -12.40
N LYS A 136 9.37 21.02 -13.57
CA LYS A 136 8.83 20.53 -14.86
C LYS A 136 8.49 19.04 -14.85
N PRO A 137 9.42 18.10 -14.54
CA PRO A 137 9.06 16.69 -14.49
C PRO A 137 7.95 16.41 -13.47
N VAL A 138 8.02 17.00 -12.27
CA VAL A 138 6.99 16.80 -11.25
C VAL A 138 5.61 17.21 -11.76
N ILE A 139 5.47 18.40 -12.35
CA ILE A 139 4.21 18.88 -12.94
C ILE A 139 3.74 17.91 -14.03
N TYR A 140 4.61 17.52 -14.95
CA TYR A 140 4.20 16.61 -16.04
C TYR A 140 3.74 15.26 -15.52
N TYR A 141 4.39 14.72 -14.50
CA TYR A 141 3.92 13.52 -13.84
C TYR A 141 2.52 13.73 -13.24
N LEU A 142 2.34 14.79 -12.45
CA LEU A 142 1.09 15.07 -11.75
C LEU A 142 -0.13 15.25 -12.66
N PHE A 143 0.05 15.74 -13.89
CA PHE A 143 -1.07 15.96 -14.81
C PHE A 143 -1.24 14.83 -15.83
N LEU A 144 -0.15 14.35 -16.43
CA LEU A 144 -0.25 13.41 -17.56
C LEU A 144 -0.41 11.97 -17.09
N VAL A 145 0.25 11.58 -15.99
CA VAL A 145 0.24 10.19 -15.53
C VAL A 145 -1.13 9.78 -14.96
N PRO A 146 -1.86 10.59 -14.16
CA PRO A 146 -3.21 10.24 -13.73
C PRO A 146 -4.21 10.16 -14.87
N LEU A 147 -4.22 11.15 -15.76
CA LEU A 147 -5.17 11.22 -16.88
C LEU A 147 -5.09 9.96 -17.74
N LEU A 148 -3.87 9.54 -18.05
CA LEU A 148 -3.64 8.42 -18.96
C LEU A 148 -3.65 7.07 -18.24
N GLY A 149 -3.25 7.03 -16.97
CA GLY A 149 -3.49 5.87 -16.10
C GLY A 149 -4.98 5.55 -15.97
N PHE A 150 -5.83 6.57 -15.93
CA PHE A 150 -7.28 6.43 -15.98
C PHE A 150 -7.77 5.89 -17.33
N ILE A 151 -7.30 6.44 -18.46
CA ILE A 151 -7.71 5.97 -19.80
C ILE A 151 -7.37 4.48 -20.01
N LEU A 152 -6.21 4.02 -19.52
CA LEU A 152 -5.80 2.62 -19.67
C LEU A 152 -6.35 1.68 -18.60
N ILE A 153 -7.02 2.19 -17.56
CA ILE A 153 -7.46 1.35 -16.44
C ILE A 153 -8.44 0.27 -16.89
N ILE A 154 -9.40 0.64 -17.74
CA ILE A 154 -10.48 -0.25 -18.23
C ILE A 154 -9.93 -1.33 -19.18
N PRO A 155 -9.22 -1.00 -20.28
CA PRO A 155 -8.76 -2.03 -21.21
C PRO A 155 -7.71 -2.95 -20.56
N LEU A 156 -6.83 -2.42 -19.71
CA LEU A 156 -5.82 -3.24 -19.06
C LEU A 156 -6.39 -4.08 -17.93
N SER A 157 -7.44 -3.66 -17.24
CA SER A 157 -7.99 -4.46 -16.14
C SER A 157 -8.57 -5.77 -16.65
N GLY A 158 -9.19 -5.78 -17.83
CA GLY A 158 -9.63 -7.01 -18.50
C GLY A 158 -8.48 -7.94 -18.91
N VAL A 159 -7.32 -7.39 -19.28
CA VAL A 159 -6.12 -8.18 -19.59
C VAL A 159 -5.53 -8.77 -18.31
N PHE A 160 -5.36 -7.95 -17.27
CA PHE A 160 -4.75 -8.41 -16.02
C PHE A 160 -5.64 -9.36 -15.22
N SER A 161 -6.97 -9.21 -15.27
CA SER A 161 -7.89 -10.18 -14.65
C SER A 161 -7.78 -11.58 -15.25
N SER A 162 -7.26 -11.70 -16.48
CA SER A 162 -7.06 -12.97 -17.17
C SER A 162 -5.69 -13.60 -16.90
N ILE A 163 -4.69 -12.79 -16.54
CA ILE A 163 -3.27 -13.21 -16.39
C ILE A 163 -2.91 -13.39 -14.92
N VAL A 164 -3.39 -12.49 -14.07
CA VAL A 164 -3.07 -12.44 -12.66
C VAL A 164 -4.29 -12.99 -11.91
N PRO A 165 -4.18 -14.08 -11.14
CA PRO A 165 -5.32 -14.73 -10.47
C PRO A 165 -5.88 -13.91 -9.30
N ILE A 166 -5.51 -12.63 -9.21
CA ILE A 166 -6.00 -11.69 -8.21
C ILE A 166 -7.29 -11.10 -8.79
N ASP A 167 -8.27 -10.93 -7.92
CA ASP A 167 -9.57 -10.34 -8.22
C ASP A 167 -9.51 -8.97 -8.95
N MET A 168 -10.69 -8.39 -9.17
CA MET A 168 -10.86 -7.07 -9.78
C MET A 168 -9.93 -6.01 -9.16
N PHE A 169 -9.59 -6.13 -7.88
CA PHE A 169 -8.70 -5.21 -7.19
C PHE A 169 -7.24 -5.35 -7.68
N GLY A 170 -6.71 -6.57 -7.70
CA GLY A 170 -5.36 -6.82 -8.22
C GLY A 170 -5.22 -6.44 -9.68
N ALA A 171 -6.26 -6.66 -10.49
CA ALA A 171 -6.29 -6.25 -11.88
C ALA A 171 -6.20 -4.72 -12.02
N VAL A 172 -7.01 -3.95 -11.29
CA VAL A 172 -6.99 -2.47 -11.32
C VAL A 172 -5.62 -1.90 -10.93
N PHE A 173 -5.01 -2.40 -9.85
CA PHE A 173 -3.68 -1.92 -9.42
C PHE A 173 -2.58 -2.30 -10.40
N SER A 174 -2.65 -3.51 -10.96
CA SER A 174 -1.75 -3.97 -12.01
C SER A 174 -1.82 -3.08 -13.24
N SER A 175 -3.03 -2.75 -13.70
CA SER A 175 -3.29 -1.80 -14.78
C SER A 175 -2.73 -0.42 -14.49
N LEU A 176 -2.90 0.08 -13.26
CA LEU A 176 -2.35 1.37 -12.85
C LEU A 176 -0.82 1.37 -12.87
N VAL A 177 -0.16 0.32 -12.36
CA VAL A 177 1.31 0.24 -12.37
C VAL A 177 1.85 0.15 -13.79
N PHE A 178 1.27 -0.71 -14.61
CA PHE A 178 1.66 -0.87 -16.01
C PHE A 178 1.44 0.40 -16.82
N GLY A 179 0.24 0.98 -16.73
CA GLY A 179 -0.11 2.24 -17.37
C GLY A 179 0.84 3.37 -16.95
N LYS A 180 1.10 3.50 -15.64
CA LYS A 180 2.09 4.46 -15.11
C LYS A 180 3.46 4.26 -15.75
N ALA A 181 3.96 3.03 -15.86
CA ALA A 181 5.28 2.76 -16.44
C ALA A 181 5.39 3.17 -17.91
N ILE A 182 4.40 2.81 -18.74
CA ILE A 182 4.36 3.24 -20.15
C ILE A 182 4.40 4.77 -20.26
N PHE A 183 3.60 5.46 -19.45
CA PHE A 183 3.52 6.91 -19.52
C PHE A 183 4.71 7.62 -18.90
N ILE A 184 5.35 7.04 -17.91
CA ILE A 184 6.64 7.52 -17.41
C ILE A 184 7.68 7.51 -18.54
N LEU A 185 7.74 6.43 -19.35
CA LEU A 185 8.62 6.38 -20.53
C LEU A 185 8.24 7.45 -21.55
N LEU A 186 6.95 7.65 -21.82
CA LEU A 186 6.48 8.67 -22.73
C LEU A 186 6.82 10.09 -22.25
N VAL A 187 6.54 10.41 -20.98
CA VAL A 187 6.87 11.72 -20.37
C VAL A 187 8.37 11.93 -20.38
N PHE A 188 9.15 10.90 -20.05
CA PHE A 188 10.59 10.98 -20.12
C PHE A 188 11.06 11.28 -21.56
N TYR A 189 10.58 10.54 -22.55
CA TYR A 189 10.95 10.75 -23.95
C TYR A 189 10.52 12.12 -24.51
N LEU A 190 9.30 12.55 -24.21
CA LEU A 190 8.78 13.81 -24.75
C LEU A 190 9.47 15.03 -24.12
N PHE A 191 9.83 14.96 -22.83
CA PHE A 191 10.19 16.15 -22.05
C PHE A 191 11.54 16.09 -21.35
N LEU A 192 12.08 14.90 -21.06
CA LEU A 192 13.34 14.73 -20.31
C LEU A 192 14.51 14.22 -21.15
N SER A 193 14.26 13.54 -22.28
CA SER A 193 15.30 13.02 -23.16
C SER A 193 15.88 14.06 -24.14
N ARG A 194 15.73 15.36 -23.83
CA ARG A 194 16.33 16.45 -24.62
C ARG A 194 17.79 16.63 -24.19
N ASN A 195 18.70 16.52 -25.14
CA ASN A 195 20.13 16.77 -24.93
C ASN A 195 20.41 18.27 -24.75
N GLU A 196 21.66 18.65 -24.47
CA GLU A 196 22.08 20.05 -24.37
C GLU A 196 21.75 20.87 -25.64
N GLU A 197 21.74 20.23 -26.80
CA GLU A 197 21.33 20.80 -28.10
C GLU A 197 19.80 20.81 -28.34
N GLY A 198 18.99 20.39 -27.36
CA GLY A 198 17.53 20.31 -27.47
C GLY A 198 17.00 19.14 -28.31
N ARG A 199 17.88 18.32 -28.91
CA ARG A 199 17.51 17.13 -29.70
C ARG A 199 17.03 16.00 -28.79
N ARG A 200 15.95 15.33 -29.20
CA ARG A 200 15.43 14.13 -28.52
C ARG A 200 16.17 12.89 -29.03
N SER A 201 16.58 12.00 -28.14
CA SER A 201 17.18 10.73 -28.53
C SER A 201 16.75 9.61 -27.59
N LEU A 202 16.39 8.45 -28.12
CA LEU A 202 16.18 7.24 -27.31
C LEU A 202 17.47 6.74 -26.68
N ARG A 203 18.64 7.10 -27.25
CA ARG A 203 19.94 6.75 -26.68
C ARG A 203 20.11 7.36 -25.29
N THR A 204 19.64 8.58 -25.05
CA THR A 204 19.81 9.21 -23.72
C THR A 204 18.97 8.56 -22.63
N LEU A 205 17.82 7.96 -22.97
CA LEU A 205 17.09 7.10 -22.04
C LEU A 205 17.90 5.83 -21.72
N SER A 206 18.40 5.14 -22.75
CA SER A 206 19.22 3.93 -22.58
C SER A 206 20.50 4.20 -21.77
N ASP A 207 21.20 5.29 -22.09
CA ASP A 207 22.43 5.71 -21.41
C ASP A 207 22.14 6.08 -19.95
N GLY A 208 21.02 6.78 -19.68
CA GLY A 208 20.59 7.09 -18.32
C GLY A 208 20.27 5.83 -17.50
N PHE A 209 19.56 4.86 -18.07
CA PHE A 209 19.33 3.57 -17.42
C PHE A 209 20.64 2.84 -17.14
N LYS A 210 21.53 2.78 -18.13
CA LYS A 210 22.84 2.13 -17.99
C LYS A 210 23.66 2.78 -16.89
N GLU A 211 23.70 4.10 -16.84
CA GLU A 211 24.42 4.85 -15.81
C GLU A 211 23.89 4.52 -14.41
N MET A 212 22.58 4.61 -14.21
CA MET A 212 21.92 4.37 -12.93
C MET A 212 21.96 2.91 -12.45
N THR A 213 22.21 1.95 -13.35
CA THR A 213 22.26 0.50 -13.05
C THR A 213 23.68 -0.07 -13.04
N SER A 214 24.67 0.62 -13.62
CA SER A 214 26.01 0.07 -13.85
C SER A 214 26.86 -0.16 -12.59
N THR A 215 26.63 0.60 -11.51
CA THR A 215 27.51 0.58 -10.34
C THR A 215 27.18 -0.59 -9.41
N ASN A 216 27.95 -1.68 -9.48
CA ASN A 216 27.77 -2.88 -8.64
C ASN A 216 26.31 -3.41 -8.62
N PRO A 217 25.70 -3.72 -9.77
CA PRO A 217 24.29 -4.11 -9.85
C PRO A 217 23.96 -5.33 -8.98
N GLY A 218 24.85 -6.34 -8.96
CA GLY A 218 24.63 -7.56 -8.17
C GLY A 218 24.56 -7.30 -6.66
N ARG A 219 25.45 -6.47 -6.11
CA ARG A 219 25.42 -6.10 -4.67
C ARG A 219 24.19 -5.27 -4.34
N SER A 220 23.80 -4.38 -5.25
CA SER A 220 22.64 -3.51 -5.08
C SER A 220 21.34 -4.32 -5.07
N LEU A 221 21.22 -5.27 -6.00
CA LEU A 221 20.10 -6.20 -6.06
C LEU A 221 20.05 -7.07 -4.80
N LEU A 222 21.17 -7.67 -4.40
CA LEU A 222 21.27 -8.47 -3.17
C LEU A 222 20.83 -7.66 -1.93
N TYR A 223 21.29 -6.42 -1.80
CA TYR A 223 20.87 -5.54 -0.71
C TYR A 223 19.36 -5.28 -0.73
N GLY A 224 18.79 -4.94 -1.88
CA GLY A 224 17.35 -4.73 -2.01
C GLY A 224 16.53 -5.95 -1.59
N VAL A 225 16.96 -7.14 -1.99
CA VAL A 225 16.35 -8.42 -1.60
C VAL A 225 16.45 -8.64 -0.09
N LEU A 226 17.64 -8.51 0.50
CA LEU A 226 17.85 -8.72 1.94
C LEU A 226 17.04 -7.73 2.78
N VAL A 227 17.03 -6.45 2.39
CA VAL A 227 16.25 -5.42 3.07
C VAL A 227 14.75 -5.71 2.94
N ALA A 228 14.27 -6.17 1.79
CA ALA A 228 12.87 -6.54 1.60
C ALA A 228 12.49 -7.70 2.53
N ILE A 229 13.28 -8.78 2.56
CA ILE A 229 13.04 -9.94 3.40
C ILE A 229 13.01 -9.54 4.89
N ILE A 230 14.00 -8.78 5.35
CA ILE A 230 14.07 -8.33 6.75
C ILE A 230 12.86 -7.47 7.09
N SER A 231 12.50 -6.51 6.22
CA SER A 231 11.37 -5.59 6.46
C SER A 231 10.05 -6.34 6.49
N ILE A 232 9.80 -7.22 5.51
CA ILE A 232 8.58 -8.02 5.42
C ILE A 232 8.48 -8.96 6.61
N THR A 233 9.53 -9.69 6.95
CA THR A 233 9.50 -10.64 8.07
C THR A 233 9.26 -9.93 9.40
N SER A 234 9.88 -8.77 9.62
CA SER A 234 9.71 -8.00 10.85
C SER A 234 8.28 -7.44 10.98
N LEU A 235 7.75 -6.85 9.91
CA LEU A 235 6.39 -6.32 9.89
C LEU A 235 5.35 -7.45 9.98
N ALA A 236 5.54 -8.55 9.24
CA ALA A 236 4.66 -9.70 9.28
C ALA A 236 4.67 -10.39 10.65
N ALA A 237 5.80 -10.43 11.36
CA ALA A 237 5.86 -10.98 12.72
C ALA A 237 5.07 -10.14 13.73
N ILE A 238 5.16 -8.81 13.63
CA ILE A 238 4.40 -7.88 14.50
C ILE A 238 2.90 -8.00 14.24
N MET A 239 2.50 -8.01 12.97
CA MET A 239 1.11 -8.21 12.57
C MET A 239 0.60 -9.59 13.01
N HIS A 240 1.45 -10.63 12.91
CA HIS A 240 1.11 -11.99 13.33
C HIS A 240 0.82 -12.08 14.82
N TRP A 241 1.65 -11.42 15.62
CA TRP A 241 1.48 -11.41 17.06
C TRP A 241 0.28 -10.56 17.52
N SER A 242 -0.11 -9.54 16.74
CA SER A 242 -1.08 -8.54 17.18
C SER A 242 -2.50 -8.70 16.63
N PHE A 243 -2.65 -9.15 15.37
CA PHE A 243 -3.93 -9.11 14.65
C PHE A 243 -4.36 -10.48 14.14
N ASN A 244 -3.53 -11.13 13.31
CA ASN A 244 -3.87 -12.38 12.63
C ASN A 244 -2.62 -12.99 11.98
N THR A 245 -2.63 -14.28 11.62
CA THR A 245 -1.64 -14.95 10.75
C THR A 245 -1.37 -14.14 9.47
N SER A 246 -0.34 -13.30 9.53
CA SER A 246 0.16 -12.49 8.41
C SER A 246 1.51 -13.00 7.88
N LEU A 247 2.00 -14.12 8.42
CA LEU A 247 3.17 -14.80 7.88
C LEU A 247 2.76 -15.48 6.57
N PRO A 248 3.45 -15.19 5.45
CA PRO A 248 3.07 -15.75 4.17
C PRO A 248 3.33 -17.26 4.14
N THR A 249 2.32 -18.01 3.73
CA THR A 249 2.38 -19.44 3.40
C THR A 249 3.26 -19.69 2.17
N THR A 250 3.63 -20.95 1.92
CA THR A 250 4.42 -21.32 0.73
C THR A 250 3.77 -20.88 -0.59
N ARG A 251 2.43 -20.94 -0.67
CA ARG A 251 1.66 -20.46 -1.83
C ARG A 251 1.83 -18.95 -2.01
N GLU A 252 1.72 -18.19 -0.94
CA GLU A 252 1.85 -16.73 -0.97
C GLU A 252 3.29 -16.31 -1.30
N ILE A 253 4.31 -17.01 -0.79
CA ILE A 253 5.70 -16.79 -1.19
C ILE A 253 5.88 -17.00 -2.70
N GLY A 254 5.32 -18.08 -3.27
CA GLY A 254 5.33 -18.33 -4.71
C GLY A 254 4.67 -17.22 -5.53
N ALA A 255 3.54 -16.71 -5.04
CA ALA A 255 2.84 -15.58 -5.66
C ALA A 255 3.67 -14.28 -5.54
N ILE A 256 4.29 -13.99 -4.39
CA ILE A 256 5.15 -12.81 -4.20
C ILE A 256 6.29 -12.83 -5.21
N MET A 257 6.96 -13.97 -5.39
CA MET A 257 8.04 -14.10 -6.36
C MET A 257 7.54 -13.87 -7.80
N THR A 258 6.41 -14.47 -8.16
CA THR A 258 5.82 -14.33 -9.50
C THR A 258 5.46 -12.88 -9.81
N ILE A 259 4.75 -12.21 -8.90
CA ILE A 259 4.38 -10.80 -9.04
C ILE A 259 5.63 -9.92 -9.07
N THR A 260 6.62 -10.19 -8.21
CA THR A 260 7.88 -9.45 -8.20
C THR A 260 8.54 -9.49 -9.59
N LEU A 261 8.64 -10.66 -10.21
CA LEU A 261 9.27 -10.83 -11.53
C LEU A 261 8.46 -10.13 -12.64
N ILE A 262 7.14 -10.28 -12.64
CA ILE A 262 6.26 -9.66 -13.64
C ILE A 262 6.33 -8.12 -13.54
N PHE A 263 6.33 -7.57 -12.33
CA PHE A 263 6.25 -6.13 -12.12
C PHE A 263 7.59 -5.41 -12.02
N PHE A 264 8.69 -6.14 -11.83
CA PHE A 264 10.04 -5.58 -11.77
C PHE A 264 10.34 -4.59 -12.92
N PRO A 265 10.14 -4.91 -14.21
CA PRO A 265 10.45 -3.96 -15.29
C PRO A 265 9.65 -2.66 -15.18
N PHE A 266 8.37 -2.72 -14.81
CA PHE A 266 7.51 -1.53 -14.70
C PHE A 266 7.89 -0.66 -13.50
N LEU A 267 8.20 -1.29 -12.38
CA LEU A 267 8.61 -0.59 -11.16
C LEU A 267 10.04 -0.05 -11.26
N LEU A 268 10.91 -0.70 -12.03
CA LEU A 268 12.24 -0.19 -12.37
C LEU A 268 12.16 1.12 -13.18
N VAL A 269 11.27 1.17 -14.18
CA VAL A 269 11.01 2.39 -14.96
C VAL A 269 10.51 3.53 -14.07
N LYS A 270 9.58 3.22 -13.16
CA LYS A 270 9.09 4.19 -12.19
C LYS A 270 10.21 4.70 -11.29
N GLU A 271 11.02 3.81 -10.73
CA GLU A 271 12.17 4.18 -9.91
C GLU A 271 13.16 5.05 -10.68
N PHE A 272 13.50 4.68 -11.92
CA PHE A 272 14.36 5.49 -12.77
C PHE A 272 13.88 6.94 -12.89
N TYR A 273 12.57 7.15 -13.04
CA TYR A 273 11.98 8.48 -13.08
C TYR A 273 12.11 9.24 -11.75
N PHE A 274 11.74 8.60 -10.64
CA PHE A 274 11.87 9.21 -9.30
C PHE A 274 13.31 9.55 -8.96
N ARG A 275 14.27 8.68 -9.31
CA ARG A 275 15.69 8.95 -9.09
C ARG A 275 16.22 10.04 -10.02
N THR A 276 15.73 10.14 -11.24
CA THR A 276 16.01 11.31 -12.10
C THR A 276 15.54 12.61 -11.46
N VAL A 277 14.35 12.63 -10.84
CA VAL A 277 13.86 13.80 -10.09
C VAL A 277 14.73 14.07 -8.86
N GLN A 278 15.10 13.04 -8.10
CA GLN A 278 15.96 13.15 -6.93
C GLN A 278 17.35 13.72 -7.27
N GLU A 279 17.97 13.25 -8.34
CA GLU A 279 19.29 13.73 -8.77
C GLU A 279 19.24 15.19 -9.24
N ARG A 280 18.18 15.61 -9.94
CA ARG A 280 17.97 17.03 -10.29
C ARG A 280 17.75 17.90 -9.05
N LEU A 281 16.98 17.38 -8.09
CA LEU A 281 16.72 18.05 -6.82
C LEU A 281 18.00 18.27 -6.03
N ARG A 282 18.93 17.32 -6.10
CA ARG A 282 20.25 17.45 -5.50
C ARG A 282 21.18 18.37 -6.29
N ALA A 283 21.13 18.34 -7.62
CA ALA A 283 21.90 19.24 -8.49
C ALA A 283 21.44 20.71 -8.37
N SER A 284 20.21 20.94 -7.91
CA SER A 284 19.75 22.27 -7.49
C SER A 284 20.61 22.74 -6.32
N LYS A 285 21.15 23.97 -6.41
CA LYS A 285 21.94 24.62 -5.34
C LYS A 285 21.20 24.78 -4.00
N GLN A 286 19.94 24.36 -3.91
CA GLN A 286 19.08 24.50 -2.73
C GLN A 286 19.28 23.40 -1.68
N ILE A 287 19.87 22.24 -2.01
CA ILE A 287 19.95 21.10 -1.09
C ILE A 287 21.40 20.70 -0.81
N ASN A 288 21.88 21.09 0.37
CA ASN A 288 23.24 20.80 0.83
C ASN A 288 23.34 19.61 1.80
N SER A 289 22.23 18.96 2.14
CA SER A 289 22.22 17.86 3.12
C SER A 289 21.44 16.64 2.64
N ARG A 290 21.96 15.45 2.98
CA ARG A 290 21.31 14.16 2.68
C ARG A 290 19.91 14.03 3.30
N LEU A 291 19.71 14.56 4.50
CA LEU A 291 18.39 14.53 5.14
C LEU A 291 17.37 15.39 4.40
N LYS A 292 17.75 16.60 3.97
CA LYS A 292 16.89 17.45 3.11
C LYS A 292 16.57 16.76 1.79
N GLU A 293 17.57 16.18 1.13
CA GLU A 293 17.37 15.38 -0.10
C GLU A 293 16.32 14.28 0.13
N TYR A 294 16.48 13.49 1.20
CA TYR A 294 15.58 12.41 1.58
C TYR A 294 14.14 12.90 1.83
N PHE A 295 13.94 13.86 2.73
CA PHE A 295 12.58 14.33 3.05
C PHE A 295 11.90 15.04 1.88
N SER A 296 12.66 15.76 1.05
CA SER A 296 12.12 16.39 -0.15
C SER A 296 11.69 15.35 -1.19
N ILE A 297 12.46 14.28 -1.43
CA ILE A 297 12.02 13.22 -2.36
C ILE A 297 10.89 12.37 -1.78
N VAL A 298 10.80 12.17 -0.46
CA VAL A 298 9.65 11.53 0.20
C VAL A 298 8.38 12.34 -0.07
N GLY A 299 8.42 13.66 0.17
CA GLY A 299 7.27 14.54 -0.04
C GLY A 299 6.84 14.65 -1.50
N ILE A 300 7.79 14.91 -2.41
CA ILE A 300 7.52 14.94 -3.87
C ILE A 300 6.98 13.59 -4.34
N GLY A 301 7.62 12.50 -3.88
CA GLY A 301 7.22 11.12 -4.09
C GLY A 301 5.75 10.88 -3.78
N PHE A 302 5.40 11.15 -2.52
CA PHE A 302 4.08 10.95 -1.98
C PHE A 302 3.01 11.72 -2.76
N VAL A 303 3.24 13.02 -3.03
CA VAL A 303 2.29 13.84 -3.80
C VAL A 303 2.12 13.31 -5.23
N MET A 304 3.22 12.95 -5.89
CA MET A 304 3.19 12.36 -7.22
C MET A 304 2.38 11.07 -7.24
N ASP A 305 2.62 10.15 -6.33
CA ASP A 305 1.91 8.87 -6.32
C ASP A 305 0.45 8.95 -5.91
N LEU A 306 0.09 9.91 -5.03
CA LEU A 306 -1.28 10.18 -4.61
C LEU A 306 -2.12 10.91 -5.64
N SER A 307 -1.52 11.56 -6.64
CA SER A 307 -2.27 12.29 -7.67
C SER A 307 -3.31 11.41 -8.39
N VAL A 308 -2.99 10.15 -8.67
CA VAL A 308 -3.95 9.21 -9.31
C VAL A 308 -5.05 8.78 -8.33
N PRO A 309 -4.72 8.24 -7.14
CA PRO A 309 -5.72 7.95 -6.11
C PRO A 309 -6.67 9.12 -5.82
N ILE A 310 -6.14 10.32 -5.58
CA ILE A 310 -6.97 11.47 -5.18
C ILE A 310 -7.95 11.86 -6.28
N VAL A 311 -7.51 11.90 -7.54
CA VAL A 311 -8.41 12.19 -8.67
C VAL A 311 -9.49 11.12 -8.79
N LEU A 312 -9.14 9.85 -8.61
CA LEU A 312 -10.11 8.75 -8.56
C LEU A 312 -11.08 8.91 -7.38
N MET A 313 -10.60 9.25 -6.18
CA MET A 313 -11.46 9.54 -5.01
C MET A 313 -12.47 10.61 -5.37
N ILE A 314 -12.02 11.78 -5.84
CA ILE A 314 -12.89 12.93 -6.12
C ILE A 314 -13.97 12.58 -7.15
N LEU A 315 -13.61 11.85 -8.21
CA LEU A 315 -14.55 11.47 -9.27
C LEU A 315 -15.55 10.39 -8.85
N THR A 316 -15.29 9.66 -7.76
CA THR A 316 -16.09 8.49 -7.33
C THR A 316 -16.62 8.58 -5.89
N TRP A 317 -16.39 9.70 -5.19
CA TRP A 317 -16.71 9.87 -3.77
C TRP A 317 -18.21 9.93 -3.47
N GLN A 318 -19.02 10.48 -4.38
CA GLN A 318 -20.47 10.67 -4.17
C GLN A 318 -21.35 9.57 -4.77
N THR A 319 -20.74 8.53 -5.32
CA THR A 319 -21.46 7.42 -5.95
C THR A 319 -21.46 6.21 -5.01
N SER A 320 -22.17 5.12 -5.34
CA SER A 320 -22.12 3.82 -4.61
C SER A 320 -20.73 3.18 -4.52
N PHE A 321 -19.70 3.90 -4.97
CA PHE A 321 -18.30 3.57 -4.95
C PHE A 321 -17.61 4.01 -3.64
N GLY A 322 -18.31 4.05 -2.50
CA GLY A 322 -17.69 4.20 -1.17
C GLY A 322 -16.57 3.17 -0.92
N TYR A 323 -16.66 2.02 -1.59
CA TYR A 323 -15.58 1.04 -1.72
C TYR A 323 -14.28 1.62 -2.30
N ILE A 324 -14.33 2.55 -3.26
CA ILE A 324 -13.13 3.19 -3.81
C ILE A 324 -12.46 4.09 -2.76
N ALA A 325 -13.23 4.83 -1.94
CA ALA A 325 -12.67 5.61 -0.83
C ALA A 325 -11.98 4.72 0.21
N PHE A 326 -12.64 3.62 0.58
CA PHE A 326 -12.11 2.57 1.44
C PHE A 326 -10.79 2.00 0.91
N VAL A 327 -10.71 1.70 -0.38
CA VAL A 327 -9.50 1.21 -1.05
C VAL A 327 -8.36 2.24 -1.01
N LEU A 328 -8.68 3.53 -1.12
CA LEU A 328 -7.68 4.58 -1.29
C LEU A 328 -7.02 4.99 0.03
N PHE A 329 -7.65 4.73 1.17
CA PHE A 329 -7.03 4.97 2.47
C PHE A 329 -5.82 4.03 2.75
N PRO A 330 -5.93 2.69 2.70
CA PRO A 330 -4.78 1.79 2.77
C PRO A 330 -3.76 2.08 1.67
N THR A 331 -4.22 2.36 0.45
CA THR A 331 -3.32 2.72 -0.67
C THR A 331 -2.47 3.96 -0.35
N SER A 332 -3.04 4.95 0.35
CA SER A 332 -2.35 6.17 0.74
C SER A 332 -1.32 5.93 1.84
N ILE A 333 -1.69 5.13 2.86
CA ILE A 333 -0.74 4.68 3.89
C ILE A 333 0.41 3.91 3.26
N PHE A 334 0.09 3.00 2.35
CA PHE A 334 1.06 2.22 1.59
C PHE A 334 1.93 3.06 0.67
N ALA A 335 1.39 4.11 0.04
CA ALA A 335 2.18 5.09 -0.69
C ALA A 335 3.18 5.81 0.24
N LEU A 336 2.72 6.25 1.42
CA LEU A 336 3.58 6.90 2.40
C LEU A 336 4.72 5.98 2.86
N CYS A 337 4.41 4.75 3.28
CA CYS A 337 5.42 3.77 3.71
C CYS A 337 6.44 3.49 2.61
N ARG A 338 5.99 3.32 1.36
CA ARG A 338 6.88 3.13 0.20
C ARG A 338 7.80 4.32 -0.01
N HIS A 339 7.28 5.55 0.04
CA HIS A 339 8.10 6.75 -0.14
C HIS A 339 9.05 7.03 1.01
N ILE A 340 8.77 6.50 2.20
CA ILE A 340 9.68 6.50 3.34
C ILE A 340 10.83 5.49 3.11
N PHE A 341 10.53 4.24 2.75
CA PHE A 341 11.56 3.21 2.62
C PHE A 341 12.40 3.30 1.34
N ILE A 342 11.78 3.45 0.18
CA ILE A 342 12.47 3.24 -1.11
C ILE A 342 13.62 4.25 -1.32
N PRO A 343 13.46 5.57 -1.05
CA PRO A 343 14.59 6.50 -1.12
C PRO A 343 15.71 6.18 -0.15
N TRP A 344 15.38 5.67 1.04
CA TRP A 344 16.39 5.23 2.00
C TRP A 344 17.19 4.04 1.49
N VAL A 345 16.50 3.02 0.95
CA VAL A 345 17.13 1.86 0.31
C VAL A 345 18.02 2.32 -0.84
N TYR A 346 17.57 3.24 -1.68
CA TYR A 346 18.37 3.80 -2.77
C TYR A 346 19.66 4.49 -2.28
N MET A 347 19.56 5.33 -1.26
CA MET A 347 20.71 6.07 -0.71
C MET A 347 21.75 5.13 -0.08
N HIS A 348 21.32 3.97 0.42
CA HIS A 348 22.18 2.97 1.05
C HIS A 348 22.53 1.78 0.16
N SER A 349 21.92 1.62 -1.03
CA SER A 349 22.27 0.62 -2.04
C SER A 349 23.43 1.04 -2.94
N GLY A 350 24.24 2.01 -2.49
CA GLY A 350 25.25 2.67 -3.30
C GLY A 350 24.70 3.48 -4.47
N ARG A 351 23.47 4.00 -4.34
CA ARG A 351 22.77 4.80 -5.37
C ARG A 351 22.55 4.09 -6.70
N ASN A 352 22.48 2.77 -6.67
CA ASN A 352 22.06 1.98 -7.81
C ASN A 352 20.55 1.70 -7.72
N ILE A 353 19.82 2.01 -8.80
CA ILE A 353 18.37 1.89 -8.86
C ILE A 353 17.88 0.44 -8.79
N MET A 354 18.72 -0.54 -9.13
CA MET A 354 18.36 -1.96 -9.06
C MET A 354 17.99 -2.38 -7.64
N GLY A 355 18.69 -1.85 -6.63
CA GLY A 355 18.43 -2.17 -5.24
C GLY A 355 17.10 -1.62 -4.73
N SER A 356 16.78 -0.37 -5.06
CA SER A 356 15.51 0.23 -4.68
C SER A 356 14.34 -0.32 -5.50
N ALA A 357 14.56 -0.63 -6.79
CA ALA A 357 13.55 -1.24 -7.66
C ALA A 357 13.18 -2.66 -7.21
N ILE A 358 14.15 -3.53 -6.94
CA ILE A 358 13.84 -4.91 -6.49
C ILE A 358 13.18 -4.90 -5.10
N PHE A 359 13.67 -4.05 -4.19
CA PHE A 359 13.03 -3.85 -2.89
C PHE A 359 11.57 -3.41 -3.06
N TYR A 360 11.34 -2.43 -3.92
CA TYR A 360 9.99 -1.93 -4.20
C TYR A 360 9.10 -3.02 -4.82
N SER A 361 9.61 -3.81 -5.77
CA SER A 361 8.84 -4.91 -6.37
C SER A 361 8.43 -5.97 -5.35
N ILE A 362 9.37 -6.40 -4.49
CA ILE A 362 9.08 -7.40 -3.45
C ILE A 362 8.10 -6.84 -2.42
N LEU A 363 8.35 -5.62 -1.93
CA LEU A 363 7.48 -4.97 -0.94
C LEU A 363 6.07 -4.79 -1.51
N TRP A 364 5.94 -4.32 -2.75
CA TRP A 364 4.65 -4.13 -3.41
C TRP A 364 3.92 -5.47 -3.62
N ALA A 365 4.62 -6.51 -4.05
CA ALA A 365 4.05 -7.85 -4.21
C ALA A 365 3.54 -8.43 -2.88
N TRP A 366 4.33 -8.29 -1.80
CA TRP A 366 3.90 -8.69 -0.46
C TRP A 366 2.67 -7.91 0.01
N MET A 367 2.64 -6.59 -0.21
CA MET A 367 1.50 -5.78 0.18
C MET A 367 0.22 -6.16 -0.58
N ILE A 368 0.34 -6.47 -1.87
CA ILE A 368 -0.80 -6.95 -2.65
C ILE A 368 -1.33 -8.26 -2.09
N ILE A 369 -0.44 -9.23 -1.85
CA ILE A 369 -0.87 -10.55 -1.40
C ILE A 369 -1.37 -10.54 0.05
N GLY A 370 -0.68 -9.83 0.94
CA GLY A 370 -0.96 -9.83 2.37
C GLY A 370 -2.15 -8.96 2.78
N PHE A 371 -2.50 -7.93 2.02
CA PHE A 371 -3.60 -7.03 2.36
C PHE A 371 -4.79 -7.09 1.39
N TYR A 372 -4.64 -7.76 0.24
CA TYR A 372 -5.71 -7.93 -0.73
C TYR A 372 -5.86 -9.42 -1.07
N PRO A 373 -6.45 -10.20 -0.14
CA PRO A 373 -6.60 -11.63 -0.33
C PRO A 373 -7.42 -11.90 -1.59
N PHE A 374 -6.91 -12.80 -2.43
CA PHE A 374 -7.52 -13.26 -3.67
C PHE A 374 -9.05 -13.48 -3.52
N GLY A 375 -9.86 -12.66 -4.20
CA GLY A 375 -11.32 -12.76 -4.29
C GLY A 375 -11.86 -14.01 -5.01
N VAL A 376 -11.37 -15.20 -4.66
CA VAL A 376 -12.00 -16.48 -5.00
C VAL A 376 -12.09 -17.32 -3.73
N GLY A 377 -13.21 -17.24 -3.02
CA GLY A 377 -13.67 -18.29 -2.12
C GLY A 377 -12.85 -18.59 -0.85
N ALA A 378 -11.73 -17.91 -0.62
CA ALA A 378 -11.34 -17.59 0.75
C ALA A 378 -12.33 -16.50 1.18
N SER A 379 -13.53 -16.84 1.64
CA SER A 379 -13.67 -17.02 3.08
C SER A 379 -12.36 -16.60 3.76
N ILE A 380 -12.35 -15.35 4.19
CA ILE A 380 -11.89 -15.07 5.53
C ILE A 380 -12.23 -16.31 6.37
N SER A 381 -11.29 -17.26 6.42
CA SER A 381 -11.19 -18.29 7.45
C SER A 381 -10.54 -17.64 8.68
N ILE A 382 -10.85 -16.35 8.85
CA ILE A 382 -10.86 -15.60 10.09
C ILE A 382 -12.32 -15.63 10.56
N PHE A 383 -12.90 -16.83 10.63
CA PHE A 383 -13.85 -17.33 11.63
C PHE A 383 -13.87 -18.85 11.53
#